data_AF-A0AAV1JHA7-F1
#
_entry.id   AF-A0AAV1JHA7-F1
#
_cell.length_a   1.000
_cell.length_b   1.000
_cell.length_c   1.000
_cell.angle_alpha   90.00
_cell.angle_beta   90.00
_cell.angle_gamma   90.00
#
_symmetry.space_group_name_H-M   'P 1'
#
loop_
_entity.id
_entity.type
_entity.pdbx_description
1 polymer ?
#
loop_
_entity_poly.entity_id
_entity_poly.type
_entity_poly.pdbx_seq_one_letter_code
_entity_poly.pdbx_strand_id
1 'polypeptide(L)'
;MAYLRILTLLSLTLFKGCKSGDIDNFFEVINNDTVNYNANGAEIAWQSAINPNDPTLVNRAANYQKSRISWQNRMCDKLAALYFRNLLTTTQKRQSYLLCRGPKYTYEEIR
;
A
#
# COMPACT_ATOMS: atom_id res chain seq x y z
N MET A 1 50.14 -9.87 -6.54
CA MET A 1 49.03 -9.27 -7.35
C MET A 1 47.66 -9.96 -7.19
N ALA A 2 47.56 -11.18 -6.61
CA ALA A 2 46.27 -11.84 -6.40
C ALA A 2 45.46 -11.26 -5.21
N TYR A 3 46.13 -10.92 -4.11
CA TYR A 3 45.49 -10.39 -2.89
C TYR A 3 44.75 -9.06 -3.08
N LEU A 4 45.29 -8.18 -3.93
CA LEU A 4 44.69 -6.87 -4.23
C LEU A 4 43.34 -7.01 -4.97
N ARG A 5 43.17 -8.09 -5.76
CA ARG A 5 41.93 -8.40 -6.49
C ARG A 5 40.84 -9.00 -5.60
N ILE A 6 41.22 -9.72 -4.54
CA ILE A 6 40.28 -10.29 -3.57
C ILE A 6 39.70 -9.19 -2.69
N LEU A 7 40.53 -8.23 -2.25
CA LEU A 7 40.11 -7.08 -1.46
C LEU A 7 39.13 -6.15 -2.20
N THR A 8 39.29 -5.96 -3.51
CA THR A 8 38.34 -5.18 -4.33
C THR A 8 37.01 -5.89 -4.57
N LEU A 9 37.01 -7.24 -4.68
CA LEU A 9 35.79 -8.03 -4.77
C LEU A 9 34.98 -8.05 -3.45
N LEU A 10 35.66 -8.08 -2.30
CA LEU A 10 35.00 -8.03 -0.99
C LEU A 10 34.40 -6.66 -0.64
N SER A 11 34.94 -5.58 -1.20
CA SER A 11 34.44 -4.22 -0.95
C SER A 11 33.18 -3.89 -1.76
N LEU A 12 32.94 -4.57 -2.89
CA LEU A 12 31.71 -4.44 -3.69
C LEU A 12 30.48 -5.12 -3.07
N THR A 13 30.66 -6.07 -2.15
CA THR A 13 29.53 -6.77 -1.51
C THR A 13 28.96 -6.02 -0.30
N LEU A 14 29.73 -5.09 0.30
CA LEU A 14 29.32 -4.35 1.51
C LEU A 14 28.42 -3.14 1.23
N PHE A 15 28.35 -2.64 -0.01
CA PHE A 15 27.54 -1.45 -0.35
C PHE A 15 26.07 -1.74 -0.69
N LYS A 16 25.58 -2.98 -0.54
CA LYS A 16 24.18 -3.32 -0.88
C LYS A 16 23.13 -2.97 0.18
N GLY A 17 23.51 -2.37 1.32
CA GLY A 17 22.61 -2.24 2.48
C GLY A 17 21.80 -0.95 2.63
N CYS A 18 22.04 0.12 1.85
CA CYS A 18 21.59 1.47 2.25
C CYS A 18 20.30 1.99 1.55
N LYS A 19 19.41 1.12 1.07
CA LYS A 19 18.13 1.51 0.43
C LYS A 19 16.86 0.88 1.02
N SER A 20 16.97 -0.04 1.98
CA SER A 20 15.79 -0.75 2.51
C SER A 20 14.91 0.11 3.43
N GLY A 21 15.50 1.02 4.21
CA GLY A 21 14.77 1.78 5.24
C GLY A 21 13.62 2.65 4.71
N ASP A 22 13.74 3.20 3.50
CA ASP A 22 12.69 4.04 2.91
C ASP A 22 11.49 3.20 2.39
N ILE A 23 11.77 2.03 1.81
CA ILE A 23 10.72 1.13 1.31
C ILE A 23 10.00 0.47 2.48
N ASP A 24 10.72 0.02 3.51
CA ASP A 24 10.10 -0.61 4.67
C ASP A 24 9.18 0.37 5.42
N ASN A 25 9.63 1.62 5.63
CA ASN A 25 8.79 2.69 6.18
C ASN A 25 7.57 2.99 5.29
N PHE A 26 7.74 2.97 3.96
CA PHE A 26 6.60 3.13 3.04
C PHE A 26 5.54 2.04 3.23
N PHE A 27 5.94 0.79 3.45
CA PHE A 27 4.99 -0.29 3.76
C PHE A 27 4.36 -0.15 5.15
N GLU A 28 5.08 0.37 6.13
CA GLU A 28 4.52 0.68 7.44
C GLU A 28 3.39 1.72 7.35
N VAL A 29 3.60 2.79 6.58
CA VAL A 29 2.57 3.80 6.29
C VAL A 29 1.35 3.16 5.61
N ILE A 30 1.55 2.31 4.59
CA ILE A 30 0.46 1.61 3.91
C ILE A 30 -0.35 0.74 4.89
N ASN A 31 0.33 0.03 5.79
CA ASN A 31 -0.32 -0.84 6.76
C ASN A 31 -1.15 -0.03 7.76
N ASN A 32 -0.60 1.05 8.32
CA ASN A 32 -1.31 1.93 9.24
C ASN A 32 -2.54 2.57 8.61
N ASP A 33 -2.41 3.08 7.38
CA ASP A 33 -3.55 3.62 6.61
C ASP A 33 -4.60 2.53 6.35
N THR A 34 -4.17 1.31 6.02
CA THR A 34 -5.08 0.18 5.79
C THR A 34 -5.89 -0.13 7.04
N VAL A 35 -5.26 -0.17 8.22
CA VAL A 35 -5.94 -0.36 9.51
C VAL A 35 -6.97 0.73 9.76
N ASN A 36 -6.61 2.00 9.54
CA ASN A 36 -7.52 3.14 9.73
C ASN A 36 -8.74 3.07 8.81
N TYR A 37 -8.53 2.78 7.52
CA TYR A 37 -9.64 2.60 6.58
C TYR A 37 -10.51 1.40 6.94
N ASN A 38 -9.92 0.27 7.36
CA ASN A 38 -10.68 -0.90 7.78
C ASN A 38 -11.56 -0.60 9.01
N ALA A 39 -11.02 0.13 9.99
CA ALA A 39 -11.79 0.58 11.16
C ALA A 39 -12.96 1.48 10.75
N ASN A 40 -12.72 2.48 9.90
CA ASN A 40 -13.77 3.39 9.42
C ASN A 40 -14.85 2.66 8.60
N GLY A 41 -14.44 1.75 7.71
CA GLY A 41 -15.36 0.95 6.91
C GLY A 41 -16.20 0.00 7.78
N ALA A 42 -15.58 -0.63 8.78
CA ALA A 42 -16.28 -1.49 9.73
C ALA A 42 -17.30 -0.70 10.56
N GLU A 43 -16.96 0.51 11.03
CA GLU A 43 -17.88 1.37 11.76
C GLU A 43 -19.08 1.78 10.89
N ILE A 44 -18.85 2.20 9.64
CA ILE A 44 -19.96 2.53 8.71
C ILE A 44 -20.86 1.31 8.48
N ALA A 45 -20.28 0.13 8.28
CA ALA A 45 -21.03 -1.10 8.08
C ALA A 45 -21.85 -1.48 9.33
N TRP A 46 -21.26 -1.33 10.51
CA TRP A 46 -21.94 -1.58 11.79
C TRP A 46 -23.12 -0.64 11.98
N GLN A 47 -22.92 0.67 11.78
CA GLN A 47 -23.98 1.67 11.90
C GLN A 47 -25.13 1.42 10.90
N SER A 48 -24.79 1.03 9.67
CA SER A 48 -25.79 0.65 8.65
C SER A 48 -26.61 -0.57 9.08
N ALA A 49 -26.00 -1.53 9.78
CA ALA A 49 -26.71 -2.71 10.26
C ALA A 49 -27.68 -2.40 11.42
N ILE A 50 -27.31 -1.49 12.33
CA ILE A 50 -28.14 -1.14 13.50
C ILE A 50 -29.17 -0.04 13.22
N ASN A 51 -28.87 0.89 12.30
CA ASN A 51 -29.75 2.00 11.94
C ASN A 51 -29.65 2.31 10.43
N PRO A 52 -30.24 1.45 9.57
CA PRO A 52 -30.11 1.58 8.11
C PRO A 52 -30.72 2.86 7.53
N ASN A 53 -31.61 3.53 8.28
CA ASN A 53 -32.31 4.72 7.84
C ASN A 53 -31.63 6.03 8.28
N ASP A 54 -30.43 5.97 8.88
CA ASP A 54 -29.68 7.17 9.22
C ASP A 54 -29.28 7.93 7.94
N PRO A 55 -29.81 9.14 7.72
CA PRO A 55 -29.56 9.90 6.49
C PRO A 55 -28.10 10.35 6.35
N THR A 56 -27.32 10.32 7.42
CA THR A 56 -25.89 10.68 7.40
C THR A 56 -25.01 9.56 6.84
N LEU A 57 -25.47 8.30 6.90
CA LEU A 57 -24.67 7.14 6.49
C LEU A 57 -24.34 7.14 5.01
N VAL A 58 -25.27 7.56 4.16
CA VAL A 58 -25.06 7.62 2.70
C VAL A 58 -23.87 8.52 2.38
N ASN A 59 -23.85 9.74 2.93
CA ASN A 59 -22.76 10.68 2.70
C ASN A 59 -21.44 10.20 3.32
N ARG A 60 -21.47 9.60 4.51
CA ARG A 60 -20.28 9.03 5.15
C ARG A 60 -19.68 7.88 4.34
N ALA A 61 -20.52 6.97 3.85
CA ALA A 61 -20.11 5.85 3.01
C ALA A 61 -19.51 6.32 1.69
N ALA A 62 -20.15 7.27 1.01
CA ALA A 62 -19.64 7.84 -0.23
C ALA A 62 -18.28 8.54 -0.04
N ASN A 63 -18.13 9.34 1.02
CA ASN A 63 -16.87 10.01 1.34
C ASN A 63 -15.76 9.01 1.69
N TYR A 64 -16.09 7.97 2.47
CA TYR A 64 -15.17 6.88 2.79
C TYR A 64 -14.70 6.15 1.53
N GLN A 65 -15.63 5.71 0.66
CA GLN A 65 -15.31 5.00 -0.57
C GLN A 65 -14.42 5.85 -1.49
N LYS A 66 -14.79 7.12 -1.70
CA LYS A 66 -13.99 8.06 -2.50
C LYS A 66 -12.56 8.20 -1.97
N SER A 67 -12.43 8.42 -0.66
CA SER A 67 -11.13 8.57 -0.01
C SER A 67 -10.28 7.31 -0.13
N ARG A 68 -10.87 6.13 0.18
CA ARG A 68 -10.18 4.84 0.13
C ARG A 68 -9.68 4.51 -1.27
N ILE A 69 -10.52 4.66 -2.29
CA ILE A 69 -10.16 4.34 -3.68
C ILE A 69 -9.08 5.30 -4.18
N SER A 70 -9.21 6.60 -3.89
CA SER A 70 -8.21 7.59 -4.27
C SER A 70 -6.85 7.29 -3.63
N TRP A 71 -6.84 6.92 -2.35
CA TRP A 71 -5.62 6.52 -1.65
C TRP A 71 -5.02 5.23 -2.23
N GLN A 72 -5.85 4.21 -2.44
CA GLN A 72 -5.42 2.91 -2.94
C GLN A 72 -4.79 3.02 -4.33
N ASN A 73 -5.42 3.78 -5.25
CA ASN A 73 -4.88 4.03 -6.58
C ASN A 73 -3.49 4.69 -6.51
N ARG A 74 -3.33 5.74 -5.70
CA ARG A 74 -2.02 6.42 -5.52
C ARG A 74 -0.96 5.48 -4.95
N MET A 75 -1.31 4.62 -3.98
CA MET A 75 -0.36 3.66 -3.42
C MET A 75 0.01 2.59 -4.45
N CYS A 76 -0.96 2.09 -5.21
CA CYS A 76 -0.74 1.09 -6.24
C CYS A 76 0.15 1.60 -7.39
N ASP A 77 0.02 2.86 -7.80
CA ASP A 77 0.91 3.46 -8.81
C ASP A 77 2.37 3.50 -8.32
N LYS A 78 2.59 3.89 -7.06
CA LYS A 78 3.92 3.88 -6.43
C LYS A 78 4.48 2.47 -6.32
N LEU A 79 3.67 1.51 -5.87
CA LEU A 79 4.07 0.12 -5.73
C LEU A 79 4.37 -0.54 -7.08
N ALA A 80 3.65 -0.19 -8.14
CA ALA A 80 3.94 -0.65 -9.49
C ALA A 80 5.33 -0.17 -9.94
N ALA A 81 5.66 1.10 -9.71
CA ALA A 81 6.99 1.63 -10.02
C ALA A 81 8.11 0.90 -9.26
N LEU A 82 7.91 0.59 -7.97
CA LEU A 82 8.86 -0.20 -7.17
C LEU A 82 8.98 -1.64 -7.66
N TYR A 83 7.86 -2.27 -8.03
CA TYR A 83 7.81 -3.63 -8.57
C TYR A 83 8.59 -3.74 -9.88
N PHE A 84 8.35 -2.84 -10.85
CA PHE A 84 9.04 -2.85 -12.15
C PHE A 84 10.55 -2.62 -12.03
N ARG A 85 10.99 -1.91 -10.99
CA ARG A 85 12.42 -1.71 -10.68
C ARG A 85 13.03 -2.85 -9.86
N ASN A 86 12.26 -3.89 -9.57
CA ASN A 86 12.64 -5.04 -8.74
C ASN A 86 13.19 -4.62 -7.36
N LEU A 87 12.62 -3.57 -6.76
CA LEU A 87 13.03 -3.02 -5.47
C LEU A 87 12.30 -3.66 -4.28
N LEU A 88 11.28 -4.48 -4.55
CA LEU A 88 10.46 -5.12 -3.53
C LEU A 88 10.97 -6.51 -3.16
N THR A 89 10.95 -6.83 -1.88
CA THR A 89 11.12 -8.20 -1.38
C THR A 89 9.94 -9.09 -1.78
N THR A 90 10.08 -10.41 -1.68
CA THR A 90 8.98 -11.35 -1.96
C THR A 90 7.73 -11.07 -1.11
N THR A 91 7.92 -10.72 0.17
CA THR A 91 6.82 -10.37 1.08
C THR A 91 6.13 -9.09 0.64
N GLN A 92 6.89 -8.05 0.32
CA GLN A 92 6.35 -6.78 -0.18
C GLN A 92 5.62 -6.96 -1.51
N LYS A 93 6.14 -7.78 -2.44
CA LYS A 93 5.42 -8.11 -3.69
C LYS A 93 4.05 -8.72 -3.43
N ARG A 94 3.94 -9.63 -2.45
CA ARG A 94 2.66 -10.23 -2.06
C ARG A 94 1.72 -9.20 -1.44
N GLN A 95 2.22 -8.35 -0.55
CA GLN A 95 1.44 -7.27 0.06
C GLN A 95 0.93 -6.29 -1.01
N SER A 96 1.79 -5.87 -1.95
CA SER A 96 1.39 -5.04 -3.10
C SER A 96 0.29 -5.69 -3.93
N TYR A 97 0.43 -6.99 -4.24
CA TYR A 97 -0.60 -7.72 -4.98
C TYR A 97 -1.93 -7.74 -4.22
N LEU A 98 -1.91 -8.00 -2.90
CA LEU A 98 -3.12 -8.03 -2.09
C LEU A 98 -3.80 -6.66 -1.97
N LEU A 99 -3.02 -5.59 -1.88
CA LEU A 99 -3.56 -4.23 -1.88
C LEU A 99 -4.13 -3.84 -3.25
N CYS A 100 -3.48 -4.23 -4.34
CA CYS A 100 -3.78 -3.71 -5.68
C CYS A 100 -4.57 -4.65 -6.58
N ARG A 101 -4.94 -5.84 -6.10
CA ARG A 101 -5.84 -6.75 -6.82
C ARG A 101 -7.26 -6.22 -6.82
N GLY A 102 -8.00 -6.55 -7.89
CA GLY A 102 -9.42 -6.28 -8.01
C GLY A 102 -9.75 -5.26 -9.11
N PRO A 103 -11.05 -5.00 -9.31
CA PRO A 103 -11.52 -4.00 -10.27
C PRO A 103 -10.98 -2.60 -9.91
N LYS A 104 -10.57 -1.86 -10.93
CA LYS A 104 -10.20 -0.45 -10.80
C LYS A 104 -11.48 0.36 -10.85
N TYR A 105 -11.94 0.81 -9.69
CA TYR A 105 -13.11 1.68 -9.62
C TYR A 105 -12.72 3.13 -9.94
N THR A 106 -13.43 3.75 -10.87
CA THR A 106 -13.45 5.21 -10.97
C THR A 106 -14.54 5.77 -10.07
N TYR A 107 -14.42 7.04 -9.67
CA TYR A 107 -15.44 7.68 -8.82
C TYR A 107 -16.82 7.73 -9.48
N GLU A 108 -16.87 7.71 -10.82
CA GLU A 108 -18.09 7.70 -11.61
C GLU A 108 -18.89 6.40 -11.47
N GLU A 109 -18.25 5.28 -11.12
CA GLU A 109 -18.88 3.96 -11.01
C GLU A 109 -19.50 3.68 -9.62
N ILE A 110 -19.32 4.58 -8.66
CA ILE A 110 -19.75 4.40 -7.25
C ILE A 110 -21.12 5.03 -6.98
N ARG A 111 -21.69 5.74 -7.95
CA ARG A 111 -22.97 6.44 -7.87
C ARG A 111 -24.05 5.77 -8.71
#